data_AF-Q5YST8-F1
#
_entry.id   AF-Q5YST8-F1
#
_cell.length_a   1.000
_cell.length_b   1.000
_cell.length_c   1.000
_cell.angle_alpha   90.00
_cell.angle_beta   90.00
_cell.angle_gamma   90.00
#
_symmetry.space_group_name_H-M   'P 1'
#
loop_
_entity.id
_entity.type
_entity.pdbx_description
1 polymer ?
#
loop_
_entity_poly.entity_id
_entity_poly.type
_entity_poly.pdbx_seq_one_letter_code
_entity_poly.pdbx_strand_id
1 'polypeptide(L)'
;MPRDDWSDTVPPLQHPDDPLRFVKEYVWGLAMDKLGITRHRRYTDLPDDVKFVYNRVVPALVDAILADDPDWNPDDEWLKGRRPPTVAKGTAALRWFVEIQELQKATFELSSDLLNSALYDRLYRDHDRHGCFLSDLRTALMKGDPEWRGPYIDTTPPLPT
;
A
#
# COMPACT_ATOMS: atom_id res chain seq x y z
N MET A 1 -7.45 36.56 -10.13
CA MET A 1 -6.30 35.62 -10.07
C MET A 1 -6.63 34.46 -11.00
N PRO A 2 -5.78 34.12 -11.98
CA PRO A 2 -5.98 32.91 -12.76
C PRO A 2 -5.83 31.70 -11.83
N ARG A 3 -6.76 30.75 -11.92
CA ARG A 3 -6.58 29.44 -11.29
C ARG A 3 -5.51 28.73 -12.11
N ASP A 4 -4.34 28.46 -11.51
CA ASP A 4 -3.36 27.57 -12.10
C ASP A 4 -4.06 26.24 -12.38
N ASP A 5 -4.22 25.91 -13.66
CA ASP A 5 -4.77 24.66 -14.12
C ASP A 5 -3.66 23.61 -14.04
N TRP A 6 -3.62 22.90 -12.91
CA TRP A 6 -2.67 21.80 -12.68
C TRP A 6 -2.99 20.55 -13.51
N SER A 7 -3.97 20.58 -14.42
CA SER A 7 -4.31 19.43 -15.27
C SER A 7 -3.14 18.94 -16.14
N ASP A 8 -2.23 19.83 -16.53
CA ASP A 8 -1.02 19.51 -17.31
C ASP A 8 0.19 19.06 -16.46
N THR A 9 0.08 19.09 -15.14
CA THR A 9 1.19 18.74 -14.22
C THR A 9 1.15 17.31 -13.70
N VAL A 10 0.03 16.60 -13.93
CA VAL A 10 -0.07 15.17 -13.61
C VAL A 10 0.33 14.42 -14.88
N PRO A 11 1.49 13.72 -14.89
CA PRO A 11 1.88 12.92 -16.05
C PRO A 11 0.76 11.95 -16.42
N PRO A 12 0.48 11.72 -17.72
CA PRO A 12 -0.54 10.77 -18.13
C PRO A 12 -0.24 9.39 -17.54
N LEU A 13 -1.30 8.67 -17.13
CA LEU A 13 -1.22 7.31 -16.63
C LEU A 13 -0.53 6.43 -17.68
N GLN A 14 0.69 5.96 -17.39
CA GLN A 14 1.52 5.27 -18.39
C GLN A 14 1.02 3.86 -18.69
N HIS A 15 0.44 3.17 -17.70
CA HIS A 15 -0.09 1.81 -17.85
C HIS A 15 -1.41 1.63 -17.10
N PRO A 16 -2.57 1.83 -17.75
CA PRO A 16 -3.87 1.61 -17.10
C PRO A 16 -4.14 0.14 -16.76
N ASP A 17 -3.46 -0.77 -17.45
CA ASP A 17 -3.64 -2.22 -17.34
C ASP A 17 -2.74 -2.87 -16.29
N ASP A 18 -1.83 -2.11 -15.66
CA ASP A 18 -0.96 -2.64 -14.60
C ASP A 18 -1.78 -2.92 -13.32
N PRO A 19 -1.95 -4.20 -12.93
CA PRO A 19 -2.75 -4.56 -11.76
C PRO A 19 -2.13 -4.05 -10.46
N LEU A 20 -0.82 -3.73 -10.46
CA LEU A 20 -0.11 -3.19 -9.29
C LEU A 20 0.05 -1.68 -9.32
N ARG A 21 -0.49 -0.97 -10.30
CA ARG A 21 -0.32 0.49 -10.47
C ARG A 21 -0.56 1.27 -9.19
N PHE A 22 -1.74 1.10 -8.60
CA PHE A 22 -2.14 1.85 -7.42
C PHE A 22 -1.35 1.45 -6.17
N VAL A 23 -0.82 0.22 -6.14
CA VAL A 23 0.04 -0.25 -5.06
C VAL A 23 1.42 0.39 -5.16
N LYS A 24 1.99 0.49 -6.36
CA LYS A 24 3.24 1.23 -6.60
C LYS A 24 3.09 2.71 -6.24
N GLU A 25 1.95 3.33 -6.57
CA GLU A 25 1.62 4.70 -6.15
C GLU A 25 1.49 4.84 -4.63
N TYR A 26 0.87 3.86 -3.97
CA TYR A 26 0.78 3.81 -2.52
C TYR A 26 2.16 3.74 -1.86
N VAL A 27 3.06 2.86 -2.34
CA VAL A 27 4.44 2.77 -1.83
C VAL A 27 5.20 4.08 -2.02
N TRP A 28 5.01 4.74 -3.16
CA TRP A 28 5.57 6.08 -3.36
C TRP A 28 5.08 7.08 -2.30
N GLY A 29 3.78 7.06 -1.97
CA GLY A 29 3.22 7.89 -0.91
C GLY A 29 3.90 7.65 0.45
N LEU A 30 4.12 6.39 0.81
CA LEU A 30 4.85 6.00 2.02
C LEU A 30 6.31 6.50 2.01
N ALA A 31 6.99 6.41 0.87
CA ALA A 31 8.35 6.92 0.73
C ALA A 31 8.42 8.44 0.94
N MET A 32 7.47 9.19 0.39
CA MET A 32 7.38 10.65 0.60
C MET A 32 7.09 11.01 2.06
N ASP A 33 6.20 10.26 2.73
CA ASP A 33 5.92 10.48 4.16
C ASP A 33 7.17 10.24 5.03
N LYS A 34 7.93 9.17 4.77
CA LYS A 34 9.22 8.92 5.44
C LYS A 34 10.21 10.08 5.25
N LEU A 35 10.34 10.61 4.03
CA LEU A 35 11.20 11.76 3.75
C LEU A 35 10.70 13.01 4.49
N GLY A 36 9.39 13.24 4.54
CA GLY A 36 8.77 14.32 5.31
C GLY A 36 9.10 14.23 6.80
N ILE A 37 8.91 13.05 7.40
CA ILE A 37 9.21 12.79 8.82
C ILE A 37 10.69 13.03 9.12
N THR A 38 11.58 12.47 8.30
CA THR A 38 13.04 12.57 8.51
C THR A 38 13.61 13.97 8.26
N ARG A 39 12.89 14.84 7.54
CA ARG A 39 13.22 16.27 7.41
C ARG A 39 13.04 17.03 8.73
N HIS A 40 12.08 16.62 9.57
CA HIS A 40 11.72 17.32 10.80
C HIS A 40 12.21 16.65 12.08
N ARG A 41 12.53 15.35 12.03
CA ARG A 41 13.09 14.58 13.15
C ARG A 41 14.22 13.69 12.69
N ARG A 42 15.25 13.54 13.53
CA ARG A 42 16.29 12.54 13.28
C ARG A 42 15.69 11.16 13.39
N TYR A 43 16.15 10.26 12.52
CA TYR A 43 15.67 8.89 12.46
C TYR A 43 15.78 8.15 13.81
N THR A 44 16.86 8.39 14.57
CA THR A 44 17.10 7.80 15.89
C THR A 44 15.98 8.09 16.88
N ASP A 45 15.32 9.24 16.73
CA ASP A 45 14.35 9.79 17.67
C ASP A 45 12.92 9.40 17.27
N LEU A 46 12.76 8.61 16.20
CA LEU A 46 11.46 8.11 15.78
C LEU A 46 10.96 7.00 16.70
N PRO A 47 9.64 6.90 16.93
CA PRO A 47 9.01 5.77 17.61
C PRO A 47 9.37 4.43 16.96
N ASP A 48 9.47 3.36 17.76
CA ASP A 48 9.90 2.05 17.27
C ASP A 48 8.90 1.41 16.30
N ASP A 49 7.60 1.70 16.43
CA ASP A 49 6.57 1.31 15.46
C ASP A 49 6.82 1.94 14.08
N VAL A 50 7.17 3.23 14.04
CA VAL A 50 7.49 3.95 12.79
C VAL A 50 8.74 3.34 12.15
N LYS A 51 9.78 3.07 12.96
CA LYS A 51 11.00 2.43 12.49
C LYS A 51 10.72 1.03 11.93
N PHE A 52 9.90 0.25 12.61
CA PHE A 52 9.51 -1.10 12.18
C PHE A 52 8.78 -1.07 10.84
N VAL A 53 7.78 -0.20 10.69
CA VAL A 53 7.06 -0.06 9.40
C VAL A 53 8.03 0.26 8.27
N TYR A 54 8.86 1.29 8.43
CA TYR A 54 9.70 1.79 7.35
C TYR A 54 10.99 1.00 7.06
N ASN A 55 11.37 0.07 7.95
CA ASN A 55 12.57 -0.77 7.76
C ASN A 55 12.26 -2.26 7.63
N ARG A 56 11.05 -2.71 7.96
CA ARG A 56 10.66 -4.12 7.84
C ARG A 56 9.46 -4.28 6.93
N VAL A 57 8.35 -3.61 7.23
CA VAL A 57 7.08 -3.82 6.51
C VAL A 57 7.16 -3.26 5.09
N VAL A 58 7.60 -2.01 4.92
CA VAL A 58 7.70 -1.37 3.59
C VAL A 58 8.72 -2.08 2.70
N PRO A 59 9.95 -2.44 3.16
CA PRO A 59 10.86 -3.25 2.36
C PRO A 59 10.27 -4.61 1.95
N ALA A 60 9.58 -5.31 2.86
CA ALA A 60 8.93 -6.58 2.50
C ALA A 60 7.80 -6.42 1.47
N LEU A 61 7.08 -5.29 1.52
CA LEU A 61 6.10 -4.94 0.48
C LEU A 61 6.78 -4.67 -0.87
N VAL A 62 7.92 -3.97 -0.88
CA VAL A 62 8.72 -3.73 -2.09
C VAL A 62 9.21 -5.05 -2.68
N ASP A 63 9.72 -5.97 -1.85
CA ASP A 63 10.15 -7.29 -2.29
C ASP A 63 8.99 -8.10 -2.90
N ALA A 64 7.79 -8.02 -2.33
CA ALA A 64 6.61 -8.66 -2.89
C ALA A 64 6.22 -8.08 -4.26
N ILE A 65 6.30 -6.75 -4.44
CA ILE A 65 6.05 -6.11 -5.74
C ILE A 65 7.12 -6.53 -6.74
N LEU A 66 8.40 -6.55 -6.36
CA LEU A 66 9.50 -6.95 -7.26
C LEU A 66 9.41 -8.42 -7.68
N ALA A 67 8.85 -9.28 -6.84
CA ALA A 67 8.60 -10.67 -7.22
C ALA A 67 7.54 -10.79 -8.34
N ASP A 68 6.52 -9.92 -8.30
CA ASP A 68 5.45 -9.86 -9.31
C ASP A 68 5.82 -8.97 -10.53
N ASP A 69 6.70 -8.00 -10.34
CA ASP A 69 7.23 -7.08 -11.35
C ASP A 69 8.75 -6.85 -11.18
N PRO A 70 9.60 -7.76 -11.69
CA PRO A 70 11.06 -7.67 -11.51
C PRO A 70 11.71 -6.49 -12.23
N ASP A 71 11.02 -5.90 -13.20
CA ASP A 71 11.52 -4.79 -14.00
C ASP A 71 11.21 -3.43 -13.35
N TRP A 72 10.34 -3.43 -12.33
CA TRP A 72 10.04 -2.25 -11.52
C TRP A 72 11.29 -1.80 -10.75
N ASN A 73 11.64 -0.52 -10.87
CA ASN A 73 12.77 0.04 -10.13
C ASN A 73 12.31 1.27 -9.32
N PRO A 74 12.00 1.11 -8.02
CA PRO A 74 11.51 2.20 -7.21
C PRO A 74 12.49 3.37 -7.20
N ASP A 75 13.80 3.15 -7.01
CA ASP A 75 14.78 4.23 -6.89
C ASP A 75 14.89 5.09 -8.17
N ASP A 76 14.89 4.45 -9.34
CA ASP A 76 15.02 5.15 -10.62
C ASP A 76 13.74 5.90 -11.01
N GLU A 77 12.58 5.28 -10.76
CA GLU A 77 11.26 5.84 -11.08
C GLU A 77 10.92 7.07 -10.23
N TRP A 78 11.28 6.97 -8.95
CA TRP A 78 11.07 7.98 -7.93
C TRP A 78 11.88 9.25 -8.17
N LEU A 79 13.13 9.10 -8.62
CA LEU A 79 14.02 10.21 -8.95
C LEU A 79 13.71 10.83 -10.32
N LYS A 80 13.19 10.06 -11.28
CA LYS A 80 12.90 10.52 -12.65
C LYS A 80 11.46 10.97 -12.87
N GLY A 81 10.58 10.84 -11.87
CA GLY A 81 9.17 11.27 -11.94
C GLY A 81 8.32 10.48 -12.94
N ARG A 82 8.76 9.30 -13.38
CA ARG A 82 7.99 8.42 -14.27
C ARG A 82 7.19 7.45 -13.42
N ARG A 83 5.85 7.51 -13.49
CA ARG A 83 4.96 6.66 -12.69
C ARG A 83 3.89 5.98 -13.54
N PRO A 84 3.64 4.69 -13.25
CA PRO A 84 4.63 3.61 -13.23
C PRO A 84 5.07 3.29 -14.67
N PRO A 85 6.35 2.97 -14.95
CA PRO A 85 6.85 2.69 -16.30
C PRO A 85 6.77 1.21 -16.70
N THR A 86 6.47 0.30 -15.76
CA THR A 86 6.37 -1.15 -16.00
C THR A 86 4.98 -1.70 -15.65
N VAL A 87 4.65 -2.84 -16.25
CA VAL A 87 3.42 -3.60 -16.02
C VAL A 87 3.78 -4.88 -15.28
N ALA A 88 3.13 -5.14 -14.14
CA ALA A 88 3.39 -6.36 -13.38
C ALA A 88 2.98 -7.62 -14.15
N LYS A 89 3.73 -8.71 -13.97
CA LYS A 89 3.48 -10.01 -14.62
C LYS A 89 2.38 -10.81 -13.88
N GLY A 90 2.05 -10.40 -12.67
CA GLY A 90 1.02 -11.00 -11.83
C GLY A 90 0.83 -10.20 -10.53
N THR A 91 0.09 -10.77 -9.58
CA THR A 91 -0.15 -10.18 -8.25
C THR A 91 -0.01 -11.20 -7.12
N ALA A 92 0.58 -12.36 -7.39
CA ALA A 92 0.56 -13.50 -6.49
C ALA A 92 1.37 -13.25 -5.21
N ALA A 93 2.57 -12.67 -5.34
CA ALA A 93 3.42 -12.37 -4.19
C ALA A 93 2.79 -11.26 -3.33
N LEU A 94 2.21 -10.24 -3.95
CA LEU A 94 1.51 -9.18 -3.22
C LEU A 94 0.26 -9.69 -2.50
N ARG A 95 -0.55 -10.54 -3.16
CA ARG A 95 -1.71 -11.19 -2.51
C ARG A 95 -1.27 -11.96 -1.27
N TRP A 96 -0.18 -12.73 -1.38
CA TRP A 96 0.38 -13.46 -0.24
C TRP A 96 0.86 -12.54 0.88
N PHE A 97 1.51 -11.43 0.56
CA PHE A 97 1.90 -10.42 1.54
C PHE A 97 0.68 -9.88 2.31
N VAL A 98 -0.42 -9.55 1.62
CA VAL A 98 -1.65 -9.06 2.26
C VAL A 98 -2.25 -10.11 3.19
N GLU A 99 -2.27 -11.38 2.78
CA GLU A 99 -2.79 -12.47 3.63
C GLU A 99 -1.93 -12.70 4.89
N ILE A 100 -0.60 -12.56 4.80
CA ILE A 100 0.28 -12.57 5.99
C ILE A 100 -0.08 -11.42 6.94
N GLN A 101 -0.34 -10.22 6.41
CA GLN A 101 -0.72 -9.07 7.23
C GLN A 101 -2.08 -9.25 7.92
N GLU A 102 -3.06 -9.86 7.24
CA GLU A 102 -4.36 -10.20 7.84
C GLU A 102 -4.21 -11.23 8.97
N LEU A 103 -3.36 -12.25 8.79
CA LEU A 103 -3.06 -13.23 9.84
C LEU A 103 -2.34 -12.57 11.04
N GLN A 104 -1.41 -11.66 10.77
CA GLN A 104 -0.72 -10.89 11.80
C GLN A 104 -1.71 -10.01 12.57
N LYS A 105 -2.62 -9.32 11.88
CA LYS A 105 -3.70 -8.54 12.50
C LYS A 105 -4.54 -9.41 13.46
N ALA A 106 -4.98 -10.58 13.01
CA ALA A 106 -5.74 -11.51 13.84
C ALA A 106 -4.95 -11.92 15.10
N THR A 107 -3.64 -12.12 14.98
CA THR A 107 -2.77 -12.44 16.13
C THR A 107 -2.69 -11.29 17.14
N PHE A 108 -2.63 -10.05 16.66
CA PHE A 108 -2.63 -8.88 17.53
C PHE A 108 -3.97 -8.73 18.28
N GLU A 109 -5.09 -9.00 17.61
CA GLU A 109 -6.43 -8.90 18.19
C GLU A 109 -6.68 -9.93 19.30
N LEU A 110 -5.95 -11.04 19.29
CA LEU A 110 -6.00 -12.06 20.34
C LEU A 110 -5.25 -11.65 21.63
N SER A 111 -4.43 -10.60 21.59
CA SER A 111 -3.63 -10.14 22.74
C SER A 111 -4.00 -8.71 23.10
N SER A 112 -4.50 -8.51 24.33
CA SER A 112 -4.90 -7.18 24.82
C SER A 112 -3.76 -6.16 24.81
N ASP A 113 -2.53 -6.59 25.07
CA ASP A 113 -1.36 -5.72 25.06
C ASP A 113 -0.99 -5.29 23.63
N LEU A 114 -1.05 -6.23 22.67
CA LEU A 114 -0.75 -5.94 21.27
C LEU A 114 -1.86 -5.11 20.61
N LEU A 115 -3.13 -5.41 20.90
CA LEU A 115 -4.30 -4.69 20.40
C LEU A 115 -4.28 -3.20 20.75
N ASN A 116 -3.69 -2.84 21.90
CA ASN A 116 -3.58 -1.45 22.36
C ASN A 116 -2.21 -0.82 22.06
N SER A 117 -1.38 -1.47 21.24
CA SER A 117 -0.06 -0.96 20.88
C SER A 117 -0.14 0.08 19.76
N ALA A 118 0.79 1.04 19.76
CA ALA A 118 0.93 2.01 18.67
C ALA A 118 1.20 1.36 17.31
N LEU A 119 1.81 0.17 17.31
CA LEU A 119 2.06 -0.60 16.10
C LEU A 119 0.76 -1.17 15.52
N TYR A 120 -0.15 -1.67 16.36
CA TYR A 120 -1.48 -2.10 15.90
C TYR A 120 -2.24 -0.93 15.30
N ASP A 121 -2.26 0.21 15.99
CA ASP A 121 -2.96 1.40 15.53
C ASP A 121 -2.47 1.82 14.14
N ARG A 122 -1.14 1.86 13.94
CA ARG A 122 -0.54 2.24 12.67
C ARG A 122 -0.81 1.23 11.54
N LEU A 123 -0.76 -0.07 11.85
CA LEU A 123 -0.84 -1.11 10.82
C LEU A 123 -2.28 -1.48 10.45
N TYR A 124 -3.19 -1.50 11.42
CA TYR A 124 -4.46 -2.24 11.29
C TYR A 124 -5.71 -1.49 11.77
N ARG A 125 -5.58 -0.36 12.48
CA ARG A 125 -6.72 0.41 12.98
C ARG A 125 -7.03 1.60 12.08
N ASP A 126 -8.17 1.55 11.41
CA ASP A 126 -8.66 2.70 10.66
C ASP A 126 -9.08 3.84 11.60
N HIS A 127 -8.81 5.08 11.19
CA HIS A 127 -9.23 6.29 11.88
C HIS A 127 -10.22 7.08 11.01
N ASP A 128 -11.12 7.85 11.62
CA ASP A 128 -12.18 8.60 10.90
C ASP A 128 -11.67 9.56 9.82
N ARG A 129 -10.40 9.97 9.88
CA ARG A 129 -9.77 10.91 8.93
C ARG A 129 -8.77 10.26 7.98
N HIS A 130 -8.24 9.08 8.32
CA HIS A 130 -7.18 8.40 7.57
C HIS A 130 -7.31 6.88 7.78
N GLY A 131 -7.17 6.10 6.72
CA GLY A 131 -7.06 4.64 6.84
C GLY A 131 -5.78 4.22 7.56
N CYS A 132 -5.67 2.92 7.86
CA CYS A 132 -4.43 2.29 8.29
C CYS A 132 -3.62 1.75 7.11
N PHE A 133 -2.39 1.31 7.39
CA PHE A 133 -1.53 0.69 6.39
C PHE A 133 -2.22 -0.44 5.61
N LEU A 134 -2.82 -1.40 6.30
CA LEU A 134 -3.43 -2.57 5.65
C LEU A 134 -4.70 -2.21 4.85
N SER A 135 -5.53 -1.30 5.37
CA SER A 135 -6.77 -0.87 4.71
C SER A 135 -6.48 -0.09 3.43
N ASP A 136 -5.51 0.83 3.47
CA ASP A 136 -5.09 1.61 2.31
C ASP A 136 -4.41 0.73 1.25
N LEU A 137 -3.56 -0.22 1.69
CA LEU A 137 -2.94 -1.19 0.78
C LEU A 137 -3.98 -2.07 0.07
N ARG A 138 -4.99 -2.56 0.80
CA ARG A 138 -6.09 -3.35 0.21
C ARG A 138 -6.91 -2.52 -0.76
N THR A 139 -7.20 -1.28 -0.41
CA THR A 139 -7.89 -0.34 -1.31
C THR A 139 -7.08 -0.12 -2.58
N ALA A 140 -5.77 0.06 -2.48
CA ALA A 140 -4.89 0.19 -3.64
C ALA A 140 -4.91 -1.08 -4.51
N LEU A 141 -4.79 -2.26 -3.89
CA LEU A 141 -4.84 -3.54 -4.60
C LEU A 141 -6.18 -3.74 -5.33
N MET A 142 -7.32 -3.53 -4.65
CA MET A 142 -8.66 -3.67 -5.25
C MET A 142 -8.90 -2.75 -6.44
N LYS A 143 -8.28 -1.56 -6.46
CA LYS A 143 -8.42 -0.64 -7.60
C LYS A 143 -7.71 -1.13 -8.85
N GLY A 144 -6.60 -1.86 -8.70
CA GLY A 144 -5.82 -2.39 -9.83
C GLY A 144 -6.21 -3.81 -10.22
N ASP A 145 -6.60 -4.62 -9.23
CA ASP A 145 -6.98 -6.01 -9.35
C ASP A 145 -8.25 -6.27 -8.51
N PRO A 146 -9.45 -5.94 -9.02
CA PRO A 146 -10.71 -6.12 -8.27
C PRO A 146 -10.99 -7.57 -7.86
N GLU A 147 -10.47 -8.54 -8.60
CA GLU A 147 -10.62 -9.98 -8.36
C GLU A 147 -9.44 -10.57 -7.56
N TRP A 148 -8.70 -9.74 -6.82
CA TRP A 148 -7.47 -10.20 -6.14
C TRP A 148 -7.70 -11.34 -5.13
N ARG A 149 -8.89 -11.44 -4.53
CA ARG A 149 -9.31 -12.57 -3.67
C ARG A 149 -9.98 -13.73 -4.41
N GLY A 150 -9.96 -13.70 -5.74
CA GLY A 150 -10.73 -14.59 -6.60
C GLY A 150 -12.03 -13.94 -7.08
N PRO A 151 -12.77 -14.62 -7.98
CA PRO A 151 -14.04 -14.11 -8.49
C PRO A 151 -15.03 -13.88 -7.34
N TYR A 152 -15.78 -12.79 -7.40
CA TYR A 152 -16.90 -12.56 -6.49
C TYR A 152 -17.93 -13.67 -6.68
N ILE A 153 -18.06 -14.56 -5.69
CA ILE A 153 -19.15 -15.53 -5.64
C ILE A 153 -20.30 -14.84 -4.92
N ASP A 154 -21.34 -14.44 -5.67
CA ASP A 154 -22.58 -13.99 -5.06
C ASP A 154 -23.22 -15.17 -4.31
N THR A 155 -23.05 -15.20 -3.00
CA THR A 155 -23.66 -16.22 -2.14
C THR A 155 -25.09 -15.84 -1.73
N THR A 156 -25.65 -14.74 -2.25
CA THR A 156 -27.00 -14.32 -1.93
C THR A 156 -27.99 -15.31 -2.53
N PRO A 157 -28.81 -16.02 -1.72
CA PRO A 157 -29.83 -16.89 -2.28
C PRO A 157 -30.82 -16.05 -3.10
N PRO A 158 -31.28 -16.55 -4.26
CA PRO A 158 -32.26 -15.83 -5.06
C PRO A 158 -33.51 -15.56 -4.22
N LEU A 159 -34.04 -14.34 -4.31
CA LEU A 159 -35.31 -13.98 -3.67
C LEU A 159 -36.40 -14.93 -4.18
N PRO A 160 -37.28 -15.45 -3.30
CA PRO A 160 -38.39 -16.27 -3.72
C PRO A 160 -39.29 -15.47 -4.67
N THR A 161 -39.56 -16.06 -5.84
CA THR A 161 -40.51 -15.56 -6.85
C THR A 161 -41.94 -15.65 -6.38
#